data_AF-A0A0F8Y9Y1-F1
#
_entry.id   AF-A0A0F8Y9Y1-F1
#
_cell.length_a   1.000
_cell.length_b   1.000
_cell.length_c   1.000
_cell.angle_alpha   90.00
_cell.angle_beta   90.00
_cell.angle_gamma   90.00
#
_symmetry.space_group_name_H-M   'P 1'
#
loop_
_entity.id
_entity.type
_entity.pdbx_description
1 polymer ?
#
loop_
_entity_poly.entity_id
_entity_poly.type
_entity_poly.pdbx_seq_one_letter_code
_entity_poly.pdbx_strand_id
1 'polypeptide(L)'
;MNITFSGTAAVLQDTHNPYQDQRVLREVELFLGELQPSLVIYPGDMGDFYLLSKFNKNPKRADSLQSDLNSTASLFKRHRQILPNARMVFELGNHEV
;
A
#
# COMPACT_ATOMS: atom_id res chain seq x y z
N MET A 1 9.11 2.02 14.89
CA MET A 1 7.95 1.27 15.42
C MET A 1 8.42 0.03 16.16
N ASN A 2 7.85 -0.29 17.34
CA ASN A 2 8.09 -1.54 18.06
C ASN A 2 6.82 -2.40 18.04
N ILE A 3 6.84 -3.57 17.40
CA ILE A 3 5.73 -4.53 17.39
C ILE A 3 6.15 -5.80 18.13
N THR A 4 5.43 -6.13 19.20
CA THR A 4 5.44 -7.47 19.80
C THR A 4 4.28 -8.27 19.20
N PHE A 5 4.59 -9.37 18.52
CA PHE A 5 3.61 -10.18 17.81
C PHE A 5 4.07 -11.65 17.73
N SER A 6 3.11 -12.57 17.72
CA SER A 6 3.31 -14.00 17.50
C SER A 6 2.27 -14.49 16.50
N GLY A 7 2.68 -15.32 15.56
CA GLY A 7 1.86 -15.79 14.43
C GLY A 7 2.43 -15.35 13.08
N THR A 8 1.58 -15.37 12.05
CA THR A 8 1.98 -15.02 10.69
C THR A 8 1.71 -13.55 10.38
N ALA A 9 2.72 -12.86 9.86
CA ALA A 9 2.62 -11.50 9.38
C ALA A 9 2.92 -11.42 7.87
N ALA A 10 2.22 -10.56 7.16
CA ALA A 10 2.59 -10.12 5.82
C ALA A 10 3.20 -8.71 5.88
N VAL A 11 4.27 -8.50 5.12
CA VAL A 11 4.93 -7.19 4.99
C VAL A 11 4.87 -6.78 3.52
N LEU A 12 4.29 -5.62 3.25
CA LEU A 12 3.99 -5.12 1.91
C LEU A 12 4.42 -3.65 1.86
N GLN A 13 5.41 -3.33 1.03
CA GLN A 13 5.99 -1.98 0.91
C GLN A 13 6.15 -1.61 -0.56
N ASP A 14 6.42 -0.34 -0.82
CA ASP A 14 6.87 0.15 -2.13
C ASP A 14 5.89 -0.15 -3.27
N THR A 15 4.59 -0.20 -2.96
CA THR A 15 3.58 -0.40 -4.00
C THR A 15 3.40 0.83 -4.87
N HIS A 16 3.81 2.03 -4.43
CA HIS A 16 3.82 3.25 -5.26
C HIS A 16 2.54 3.43 -6.09
N ASN A 17 1.37 3.33 -5.44
CA ASN A 17 0.08 3.43 -6.14
C ASN A 17 -0.05 4.79 -6.84
N PRO A 18 -0.61 4.82 -8.07
CA PRO A 18 -1.25 3.72 -8.81
C PRO A 18 -0.33 2.95 -9.80
N TYR A 19 0.98 3.11 -9.76
CA TYR A 19 1.87 2.72 -10.86
C TYR A 19 2.41 1.29 -10.80
N GLN A 20 2.08 0.52 -9.77
CA GLN A 20 2.48 -0.89 -9.66
C GLN A 20 1.93 -1.74 -10.80
N ASP A 21 2.62 -2.85 -11.05
CA ASP A 21 2.11 -3.94 -11.87
C ASP A 21 0.84 -4.53 -11.23
N GLN A 22 -0.29 -4.36 -11.93
CA GLN A 22 -1.60 -4.78 -11.44
C GLN A 22 -1.74 -6.32 -11.36
N ARG A 23 -0.99 -7.06 -12.18
CA ARG A 23 -0.99 -8.54 -12.12
C ARG A 23 -0.26 -9.00 -10.86
N VAL A 24 0.90 -8.42 -10.56
CA VAL A 24 1.63 -8.74 -9.32
C VAL A 24 0.77 -8.45 -8.09
N LEU A 25 0.15 -7.27 -8.05
CA LEU A 25 -0.74 -6.91 -6.95
C LEU A 25 -1.91 -7.90 -6.81
N ARG A 26 -2.49 -8.34 -7.93
CA ARG A 26 -3.57 -9.34 -7.90
C ARG A 26 -3.12 -10.68 -7.32
N GLU A 27 -1.96 -11.20 -7.72
CA GLU A 27 -1.44 -12.46 -7.19
C GLU A 27 -1.12 -12.36 -5.69
N VAL A 28 -0.60 -11.21 -5.25
CA VAL A 28 -0.39 -10.93 -3.82
C VAL A 28 -1.73 -10.92 -3.07
N GLU A 29 -2.75 -10.23 -3.59
CA GLU A 29 -4.09 -10.19 -2.98
C GLU A 29 -4.72 -11.59 -2.90
N LEU A 30 -4.54 -12.44 -3.91
CA LEU A 30 -4.99 -13.84 -3.89
C LEU A 30 -4.26 -14.64 -2.80
N PHE A 31 -2.94 -14.52 -2.74
CA PHE A 31 -2.12 -15.17 -1.72
C PHE A 31 -2.50 -14.73 -0.30
N LEU A 32 -2.76 -13.44 -0.08
CA LEU A 32 -3.27 -12.93 1.21
C LEU A 32 -4.63 -13.53 1.55
N GLY A 33 -5.50 -13.69 0.56
CA GLY A 33 -6.80 -14.34 0.69
C GLY A 33 -6.70 -15.77 1.21
N GLU A 34 -5.70 -16.53 0.74
CA GLU A 34 -5.44 -17.91 1.18
C GLU A 34 -4.70 -17.97 2.53
N LEU A 35 -3.67 -17.14 2.70
CA LEU A 35 -2.80 -17.16 3.88
C LEU A 35 -3.50 -16.65 5.15
N GLN A 36 -4.37 -15.65 5.01
CA GLN A 36 -5.07 -14.98 6.12
C GLN A 36 -4.15 -14.60 7.29
N PRO A 37 -3.07 -13.81 7.08
CA PRO A 37 -2.19 -13.38 8.17
C PRO A 37 -2.96 -12.54 9.20
N SER A 38 -2.61 -12.66 10.48
CA SER A 38 -3.22 -11.86 11.55
C SER A 38 -2.60 -10.46 11.71
N LEU A 39 -1.46 -10.21 11.05
CA LEU A 39 -0.80 -8.90 10.99
C LEU A 39 -0.38 -8.57 9.55
N VAL A 40 -0.66 -7.34 9.13
CA VAL A 40 -0.10 -6.74 7.92
C VAL A 40 0.65 -5.46 8.30
N ILE A 41 1.88 -5.34 7.84
CA ILE A 41 2.72 -4.17 8.02
C ILE A 41 2.93 -3.54 6.64
N TYR A 42 2.73 -2.23 6.56
CA TYR A 42 3.05 -1.40 5.41
C TYR A 42 4.18 -0.42 5.79
N PRO A 43 5.45 -0.79 5.53
CA PRO A 43 6.64 0.04 5.81
C PRO A 43 6.80 1.32 4.96
N GLY A 44 5.71 1.96 4.53
CA GLY A 44 5.77 3.16 3.71
C GLY A 44 5.75 2.91 2.21
N ASP A 45 5.75 4.02 1.47
CA ASP A 45 5.79 4.12 0.01
C ASP A 45 4.67 3.32 -0.65
N MET A 46 3.49 3.42 -0.04
CA MET A 46 2.27 2.82 -0.54
C MET A 46 1.62 3.71 -1.59
N GLY A 47 1.70 5.04 -1.44
CA GLY A 47 1.35 6.01 -2.49
C GLY A 47 2.60 6.65 -3.08
N ASP A 48 2.59 6.96 -4.38
CA ASP A 48 3.73 7.65 -5.02
C ASP A 48 3.65 9.19 -4.91
N PHE A 49 2.44 9.74 -4.82
CA PHE A 49 2.11 11.17 -4.72
C PHE A 49 2.93 12.06 -5.66
N TYR A 50 2.69 11.89 -6.94
CA TYR A 50 3.51 12.45 -8.01
C TYR A 50 3.72 13.98 -7.90
N LEU A 51 2.66 14.72 -7.53
CA LEU A 51 2.71 16.18 -7.38
C LEU A 51 3.62 16.67 -6.25
N LEU A 52 3.97 15.81 -5.31
CA LEU A 52 4.81 16.11 -4.15
C LEU A 52 6.24 15.59 -4.32
N SER A 53 6.47 14.80 -5.38
CA SER A 53 7.80 14.29 -5.71
C SER A 53 8.77 15.41 -6.05
N LYS A 54 9.96 15.37 -5.42
CA LYS A 54 11.07 16.31 -5.70
C LYS A 54 11.86 15.95 -6.96
N PHE A 55 11.65 14.75 -7.52
CA PHE A 55 12.52 14.15 -8.54
C PHE A 55 11.92 14.11 -9.95
N ASN A 56 10.61 13.93 -10.09
CA ASN A 56 9.96 13.79 -11.40
C ASN A 56 8.86 14.85 -11.60
N LYS A 57 8.99 15.67 -12.66
CA LYS A 57 8.13 16.83 -12.94
C LYS A 57 7.54 16.82 -14.35
N ASN A 58 7.44 15.65 -15.00
CA ASN A 58 6.71 15.53 -16.26
C ASN A 58 5.22 15.97 -16.10
N PRO A 59 4.80 17.08 -16.71
CA PRO A 59 3.45 17.62 -16.52
C PRO A 59 2.35 16.75 -17.13
N LYS A 60 2.68 15.79 -18.00
CA LYS A 60 1.72 14.84 -18.58
C LYS A 60 1.24 13.77 -17.59
N ARG A 61 1.89 13.66 -16.43
CA ARG A 61 1.55 12.72 -15.34
C ARG A 61 0.92 13.44 -14.14
N ALA A 62 0.47 14.68 -14.32
CA ALA A 62 -0.19 15.43 -13.27
C ALA A 62 -1.61 14.89 -13.05
N ASP A 63 -1.71 13.68 -12.48
CA ASP A 63 -2.91 13.27 -11.78
C ASP A 63 -3.10 14.19 -10.57
N SER A 64 -4.35 14.43 -10.17
CA SER A 64 -4.59 15.19 -8.94
C SER A 64 -4.07 14.38 -7.75
N LEU A 65 -3.48 15.04 -6.75
CA LEU A 65 -3.10 14.43 -5.47
C LEU A 65 -4.25 13.61 -4.88
N GLN A 66 -5.49 14.08 -5.07
CA GLN A 66 -6.69 13.39 -4.64
C GLN A 66 -6.89 12.04 -5.33
N SER A 67 -6.54 11.90 -6.62
CA SER A 67 -6.60 10.64 -7.35
C SER A 67 -5.63 9.61 -6.79
N ASP A 68 -4.39 10.02 -6.52
CA ASP A 68 -3.37 9.16 -5.90
C ASP A 68 -3.81 8.69 -4.51
N LEU A 69 -4.31 9.63 -3.68
CA LEU A 69 -4.89 9.32 -2.37
C LEU A 69 -6.04 8.32 -2.47
N ASN A 70 -6.95 8.52 -3.43
CA ASN A 70 -8.09 7.63 -3.65
C ASN A 70 -7.63 6.23 -4.09
N SER A 71 -6.58 6.13 -4.89
CA SER A 71 -6.01 4.85 -5.34
C SER A 71 -5.43 4.07 -4.16
N THR A 72 -4.57 4.70 -3.36
CA THR A 72 -3.97 4.10 -2.16
C THR A 72 -5.04 3.73 -1.12
N ALA A 73 -6.03 4.60 -0.90
CA ALA A 73 -7.16 4.29 -0.02
C ALA A 73 -7.99 3.10 -0.52
N SER A 74 -8.17 2.98 -1.83
CA SER A 74 -8.87 1.84 -2.44
C SER A 74 -8.09 0.54 -2.24
N LEU A 75 -6.76 0.56 -2.35
CA LEU A 75 -5.90 -0.59 -2.00
C LEU A 75 -6.12 -1.02 -0.55
N PHE A 76 -5.99 -0.10 0.41
CA PHE A 76 -6.20 -0.44 1.82
C PHE A 76 -7.60 -0.96 2.11
N LYS A 77 -8.63 -0.42 1.44
CA LYS A 77 -10.00 -0.91 1.55
C LYS A 77 -10.13 -2.34 1.04
N ARG A 78 -9.52 -2.68 -0.10
CA ARG A 78 -9.50 -4.06 -0.62
C ARG A 78 -8.80 -5.01 0.33
N HIS A 79 -7.61 -4.64 0.81
CA HIS A 79 -6.89 -5.45 1.80
C HIS A 79 -7.74 -5.69 3.05
N ARG A 80 -8.44 -4.67 3.56
CA ARG A 80 -9.37 -4.82 4.71
C ARG A 80 -10.51 -5.79 4.43
N GLN A 81 -11.03 -5.82 3.20
CA GLN A 81 -12.07 -6.77 2.80
C GLN A 81 -11.53 -8.20 2.71
N ILE A 82 -10.31 -8.39 2.18
CA ILE A 82 -9.64 -9.69 2.06
C ILE A 82 -9.24 -10.24 3.45
N LEU A 83 -8.81 -9.34 4.35
CA LEU A 83 -8.25 -9.65 5.66
C LEU A 83 -9.04 -8.96 6.79
N PRO A 84 -10.31 -9.33 7.01
CA PRO A 84 -11.19 -8.62 7.94
C PRO A 84 -10.66 -8.62 9.38
N ASN A 85 -9.97 -9.70 9.76
CA ASN A 85 -9.50 -9.92 11.12
C ASN A 85 -8.03 -9.47 11.34
N ALA A 86 -7.32 -9.10 10.28
CA ALA A 86 -5.91 -8.72 10.41
C ALA A 86 -5.77 -7.34 11.08
N ARG A 87 -4.80 -7.23 11.98
CA ARG A 87 -4.26 -5.94 12.40
C ARG A 87 -3.46 -5.37 11.23
N MET A 88 -3.71 -4.12 10.86
CA MET A 88 -3.00 -3.44 9.77
C MET A 88 -2.28 -2.23 10.33
N VAL A 89 -0.98 -2.14 10.09
CA VAL A 89 -0.15 -1.03 10.56
C VAL A 89 0.52 -0.39 9.36
N PHE A 90 0.29 0.90 9.16
CA PHE A 90 0.93 1.69 8.12
C PHE A 90 1.86 2.70 8.77
N GLU A 91 3.12 2.66 8.36
CA GLU A 91 4.13 3.66 8.70
C GLU A 91 4.38 4.50 7.44
N LEU A 92 4.63 5.79 7.62
CA LEU A 92 4.88 6.70 6.50
C LEU A 92 6.30 6.48 5.96
N GLY A 93 6.43 6.35 4.65
CA GLY A 93 7.69 6.31 3.92
C GLY A 93 8.13 7.72 3.52
N ASN A 94 9.05 7.81 2.56
CA ASN A 94 9.55 9.10 2.06
C ASN A 94 8.71 9.68 0.92
N HIS A 95 7.78 8.91 0.36
CA HIS A 95 6.79 9.39 -0.61
C HIS A 95 5.55 9.98 0.05
N GLU A 96 5.16 9.50 1.23
CA GLU A 96 4.05 10.03 2.01
C GLU A 96 4.32 11.45 2.59
N VAL A 97 3.26 12.24 2.71
CA VAL A 97 3.22 13.60 3.29
C VAL A 97 2.29 13.71 4.49
#